data_AF-A0A966FET5-F1
#
_entry.id   AF-A0A966FET5-F1
#
_cell.length_a   1.000
_cell.length_b   1.000
_cell.length_c   1.000
_cell.angle_alpha   90.00
_cell.angle_beta   90.00
_cell.angle_gamma   90.00
#
_symmetry.space_group_name_H-M   'P 1'
#
loop_
_entity.id
_entity.type
_entity.pdbx_description
1 polymer ?
#
loop_
_entity_poly.entity_id
_entity_poly.type
_entity_poly.pdbx_seq_one_letter_code
_entity_poly.pdbx_strand_id
1 'polypeptide(L)'
;DFRQTYQTLKSTWGGYPGYDAWVAQANNAAFGAQAAYDELVPGFEALFERQGRDWARFYDAVRQLATHPKDERVRQLKQWTSQSQG
;
A
#
# COMPACT_ATOMS: atom_id res chain seq x y z
N ASP A 1 -15.65 -7.61 -8.68
CA ASP A 1 -14.88 -7.82 -7.45
C ASP A 1 -14.30 -9.24 -7.45
N PHE A 2 -13.01 -9.42 -7.14
CA PHE A 2 -12.27 -10.69 -7.38
C PHE A 2 -12.92 -11.90 -6.69
N ARG A 3 -13.47 -11.73 -5.47
CA ARG A 3 -14.22 -12.79 -4.77
C ARG A 3 -15.49 -13.22 -5.50
N GLN A 4 -16.26 -12.28 -6.04
CA GLN A 4 -17.49 -12.61 -6.77
C GLN A 4 -17.16 -13.38 -8.06
N THR A 5 -16.12 -12.95 -8.79
CA THR A 5 -15.64 -13.68 -9.97
C THR A 5 -15.16 -15.08 -9.60
N TYR A 6 -14.44 -15.23 -8.48
CA TYR A 6 -14.04 -16.54 -7.97
C TYR A 6 -15.23 -17.42 -7.59
N GLN A 7 -16.26 -16.89 -6.92
CA GLN A 7 -17.44 -17.69 -6.55
C GLN A 7 -18.23 -18.16 -7.78
N THR A 8 -18.35 -17.32 -8.81
CA THR A 8 -18.95 -17.70 -10.09
C THR A 8 -18.14 -18.77 -10.80
N LEU A 9 -16.81 -18.61 -10.88
CA LEU A 9 -15.92 -19.63 -11.45
C LEU A 9 -15.94 -20.91 -10.63
N LYS A 10 -16.01 -20.81 -9.31
CA LYS A 10 -16.08 -21.96 -8.41
C LYS A 10 -17.34 -22.80 -8.64
N SER A 11 -18.40 -22.16 -9.12
CA SER A 11 -19.65 -22.83 -9.44
C SER A 11 -19.56 -23.64 -10.74
N THR A 12 -18.66 -23.29 -11.67
CA THR A 12 -18.52 -24.01 -12.96
C THR A 12 -17.83 -25.36 -12.84
N TRP A 13 -17.00 -25.56 -11.81
CA TRP A 13 -16.34 -26.84 -11.52
C TRP A 13 -16.93 -27.58 -10.30
N GLY A 14 -18.20 -27.30 -9.96
CA GLY A 14 -18.94 -28.04 -8.95
C GLY A 14 -18.62 -27.70 -7.49
N GLY A 15 -18.11 -26.49 -7.21
CA GLY A 15 -17.94 -26.03 -5.83
C GLY A 15 -16.65 -26.50 -5.13
N TYR A 16 -15.72 -27.12 -5.85
CA TYR A 16 -14.48 -27.64 -5.28
C TYR A 16 -13.70 -26.56 -4.49
N PRO A 17 -13.37 -26.77 -3.20
CA PRO A 17 -12.80 -25.73 -2.33
C PRO A 17 -11.27 -25.66 -2.33
N GLY A 18 -10.57 -26.44 -3.16
CA GLY A 18 -9.10 -26.57 -3.11
C GLY A 18 -8.32 -25.26 -3.31
N TYR A 19 -8.96 -24.22 -3.85
CA TYR A 19 -8.37 -22.90 -4.06
C TYR A 19 -8.83 -21.84 -3.05
N ASP A 20 -9.75 -22.17 -2.12
CA ASP A 20 -10.35 -21.20 -1.19
C ASP A 20 -9.30 -20.52 -0.32
N ALA A 21 -8.35 -21.29 0.22
CA ALA A 21 -7.28 -20.77 1.07
C ALA A 21 -6.35 -19.82 0.30
N TRP A 22 -6.00 -20.17 -0.93
CA TRP A 22 -5.19 -19.32 -1.80
C TRP A 22 -5.92 -18.04 -2.16
N VAL A 23 -7.21 -18.11 -2.53
CA VAL A 23 -8.04 -16.92 -2.81
C VAL A 23 -8.22 -16.05 -1.58
N ALA A 24 -8.44 -16.63 -0.40
CA ALA A 24 -8.53 -15.90 0.85
C ALA A 24 -7.22 -15.15 1.15
N GLN A 25 -6.07 -15.82 0.99
CA GLN A 25 -4.76 -15.21 1.17
C GLN A 25 -4.47 -14.11 0.13
N ALA A 26 -4.78 -14.35 -1.15
CA ALA A 26 -4.61 -13.37 -2.21
C ALA A 26 -5.46 -12.12 -1.96
N ASN A 27 -6.71 -12.28 -1.51
CA ASN A 27 -7.55 -11.17 -1.08
C ASN A 27 -6.90 -10.39 0.08
N ASN A 28 -6.51 -11.07 1.15
CA ASN A 28 -5.91 -10.42 2.32
C ASN A 28 -4.60 -9.69 1.95
N ALA A 29 -3.78 -10.29 1.09
CA ALA A 29 -2.55 -9.68 0.58
C ALA A 29 -2.83 -8.48 -0.32
N ALA A 30 -3.81 -8.57 -1.21
CA ALA A 30 -4.22 -7.45 -2.08
C ALA A 30 -4.78 -6.28 -1.26
N PHE A 31 -5.66 -6.55 -0.29
CA PHE A 31 -6.16 -5.53 0.64
C PHE A 31 -5.04 -4.96 1.52
N GLY A 32 -4.10 -5.79 1.97
CA GLY A 32 -2.94 -5.32 2.73
C GLY A 32 -2.03 -4.41 1.91
N ALA A 33 -1.78 -4.76 0.64
CA ALA A 33 -0.99 -3.94 -0.28
C ALA A 33 -1.72 -2.63 -0.63
N GLN A 34 -3.02 -2.68 -0.89
CA GLN A 34 -3.83 -1.49 -1.16
C GLN A 34 -3.86 -0.56 0.07
N ALA A 35 -4.15 -1.09 1.25
CA ALA A 35 -4.17 -0.31 2.48
C ALA A 35 -2.81 0.34 2.77
N ALA A 36 -1.71 -0.38 2.56
CA ALA A 36 -0.37 0.19 2.68
C ALA A 36 -0.09 1.29 1.64
N TYR A 37 -0.63 1.16 0.43
CA TYR A 37 -0.50 2.16 -0.62
C TYR A 37 -1.28 3.43 -0.26
N ASP A 38 -2.58 3.29 0.06
CA ASP A 38 -3.47 4.37 0.45
C ASP A 38 -2.96 5.12 1.71
N GLU A 39 -2.34 4.38 2.63
CA GLU A 39 -1.83 4.94 3.89
C GLU A 39 -0.51 5.72 3.72
N LEU A 40 0.36 5.31 2.79
CA LEU A 40 1.74 5.82 2.72
C LEU A 40 1.99 6.78 1.55
N VAL A 41 1.27 6.66 0.43
CA VAL A 41 1.44 7.54 -0.74
C VAL A 41 1.27 9.03 -0.40
N PRO A 42 0.23 9.45 0.36
CA PRO A 42 0.09 10.85 0.72
C PRO A 42 1.30 11.41 1.48
N GLY A 43 2.01 10.57 2.25
CA GLY A 43 3.22 10.96 2.97
C GLY A 43 4.41 11.20 2.04
N PHE A 44 4.52 10.42 0.96
CA PHE A 44 5.52 10.65 -0.08
C PHE A 44 5.21 11.89 -0.92
N GLU A 45 3.93 12.13 -1.25
CA GLU A 45 3.49 13.35 -1.94
C GLU A 45 3.80 14.59 -1.11
N ALA A 46 3.49 14.55 0.19
CA ALA A 46 3.83 15.64 1.12
C ALA A 46 5.34 15.89 1.21
N LEU A 47 6.17 14.83 1.19
CA LEU A 47 7.62 14.97 1.12
C LEU A 47 8.07 15.63 -0.19
N PHE A 48 7.49 15.24 -1.32
CA PHE A 48 7.81 15.81 -2.63
C PHE A 48 7.51 17.31 -2.70
N GLU A 49 6.36 17.72 -2.16
CA GLU A 49 5.99 19.13 -2.04
C GLU A 49 7.00 19.92 -1.17
N ARG A 50 7.42 19.35 -0.02
CA ARG A 50 8.43 19.98 0.86
C ARG A 50 9.79 20.15 0.22
N GLN A 51 10.16 19.25 -0.71
CA GLN A 51 11.40 19.38 -1.46
C GLN A 51 11.28 20.36 -2.65
N GLY A 52 10.16 21.08 -2.75
CA GLY A 52 9.92 22.05 -3.82
C GLY A 52 9.62 21.38 -5.16
N ARG A 53 9.06 20.16 -5.14
CA ARG A 53 8.81 19.33 -6.34
C ARG A 53 10.09 19.01 -7.13
N ASP A 54 11.23 18.99 -6.45
CA ASP A 54 12.51 18.59 -7.02
C ASP A 54 12.74 17.09 -6.83
N TRP A 55 12.86 16.35 -7.93
CA TRP A 55 13.04 14.91 -7.90
C TRP A 55 14.37 14.47 -7.28
N ALA A 56 15.47 15.18 -7.51
CA ALA A 56 16.77 14.81 -6.96
C ALA A 56 16.75 14.93 -5.44
N ARG A 57 16.23 16.04 -4.92
CA ARG A 57 16.08 16.27 -3.47
C ARG A 57 15.09 15.31 -2.83
N PHE A 58 13.99 14.98 -3.53
CA PHE A 58 13.05 13.96 -3.08
C PHE A 58 13.72 12.58 -2.96
N TYR A 59 14.45 12.13 -3.98
CA TYR A 59 15.15 10.84 -3.91
C TYR A 59 16.19 10.79 -2.80
N ASP A 60 16.92 11.87 -2.57
CA ASP A 60 17.88 11.94 -1.47
C ASP A 60 17.18 11.89 -0.10
N ALA A 61 16.06 12.59 0.06
CA ALA A 61 15.25 12.52 1.28
C ALA A 61 14.64 11.12 1.50
N VAL A 62 14.19 10.45 0.45
CA VAL A 62 13.69 9.06 0.51
C VAL A 62 14.82 8.10 0.87
N ARG A 63 16.03 8.28 0.33
CA ARG A 63 17.21 7.49 0.71
C ARG A 63 17.56 7.66 2.17
N GLN A 64 17.53 8.87 2.70
CA GLN A 64 17.74 9.13 4.12
C GLN A 64 16.66 8.44 4.96
N LEU A 65 15.38 8.59 4.58
CA LEU A 65 14.28 7.90 5.23
C LEU A 65 14.48 6.37 5.22
N ALA A 66 14.95 5.80 4.12
CA ALA A 66 15.19 4.36 3.97
C ALA A 66 16.24 3.79 4.93
N THR A 67 17.10 4.63 5.53
CA THR A 67 18.06 4.19 6.55
C THR A 67 17.41 3.87 7.91
N HIS A 68 16.19 4.35 8.14
CA HIS A 68 15.46 4.13 9.38
C HIS A 68 14.72 2.78 9.42
N PRO A 69 14.49 2.21 10.62
CA PRO A 69 13.64 1.04 10.81
C PRO A 69 12.24 1.24 10.19
N LYS A 70 11.61 0.13 9.75
CA LYS A 70 10.30 0.15 9.08
C LYS A 70 9.26 1.01 9.82
N ASP A 71 9.13 0.81 11.13
CA ASP A 71 8.10 1.47 11.92
C ASP A 71 8.33 2.97 12.03
N GLU A 72 9.60 3.40 12.07
CA GLU A 72 9.97 4.81 12.06
C GLU A 72 9.69 5.46 10.71
N ARG A 73 9.98 4.76 9.60
CA ARG A 73 9.63 5.22 8.25
C ARG A 73 8.13 5.41 8.08
N VAL A 74 7.35 4.41 8.50
CA VAL A 74 5.88 4.44 8.43
C VAL A 74 5.33 5.58 9.29
N ARG A 75 5.83 5.75 10.52
CA ARG A 75 5.42 6.84 11.41
C ARG A 75 5.69 8.21 10.79
N GLN A 76 6.85 8.39 10.17
CA GLN A 76 7.23 9.66 9.57
C GLN A 76 6.41 9.99 8.31
N LEU A 77 6.14 9.00 7.45
CA LEU A 77 5.26 9.16 6.30
C LEU A 77 3.83 9.56 6.74
N LYS A 78 3.28 8.88 7.75
CA LYS A 78 1.97 9.23 8.32
C LYS A 78 1.93 10.66 8.88
N GLN A 79 2.99 11.09 9.55
CA GLN A 79 3.09 12.44 10.09
C GLN A 79 3.06 13.50 8.98
N TRP A 80 3.74 13.25 7.85
CA TRP A 80 3.73 14.15 6.71
C TRP A 80 2.37 14.18 6.01
N THR A 81 1.66 13.06 5.92
CA THR A 81 0.27 12.98 5.43
C THR A 81 -0.64 13.95 6.19
N SER A 82 -0.59 13.95 7.52
CA SER A 82 -1.44 14.83 8.34
C SER A 82 -1.06 16.31 8.22
N GLN A 83 0.20 16.62 7.89
CA GLN A 83 0.72 17.99 7.79
C GLN A 83 0.50 18.62 6.41
N SER A 84 0.15 17.85 5.38
CA SER A 84 -0.21 18.37 4.05
C SER A 84 -1.71 18.59 3.86
N GLN A 85 -2.54 18.12 4.79
CA GLN A 85 -4.00 18.26 4.76
C GLN A 85 -4.52 19.44 5.60
N GLY A 86 -3.61 20.26 6.15
CA GLY A 86 -3.92 21.45 6.96
C GLY A 86 -3.48 22.75 6.33
#